data_AF-A0A9Y6JJ58-F1
#
_entry.id   AF-A0A9Y6JJ58-F1
#
_cell.length_a   1.000
_cell.length_b   1.000
_cell.length_c   1.000
_cell.angle_alpha   90.00
_cell.angle_beta   90.00
_cell.angle_gamma   90.00
#
_symmetry.space_group_name_H-M   'P 1'
#
loop_
_entity.id
_entity.type
_entity.pdbx_description
1 polymer ?
#
loop_
_entity_poly.entity_id
_entity_poly.type
_entity_poly.pdbx_seq_one_letter_code
_entity_poly.pdbx_strand_id
1 'polypeptide(L)'
;MKCPRVAAGSHGPMLLLLVVVAGVCVDSYKPVIIVHGIFDGPQQFQNLSRFIKKVHPGTEVTVIDLYDDLLSLQPLWKQVPDFRQSFNSIMKNAPDGVHLLCFSQGAPAVHLNI
;
A
#
# COMPACT_ATOMS: atom_id res chain seq x y z
N MET A 1 -14.39 1.13 -7.80
CA MET A 1 -15.44 0.63 -8.75
C MET A 1 -16.68 1.53 -8.65
N LYS A 2 -17.29 1.99 -9.77
CA LYS A 2 -18.50 2.84 -9.73
C LYS A 2 -19.77 1.98 -9.58
N CYS A 3 -20.55 2.26 -8.54
CA CYS A 3 -21.77 1.52 -8.20
C CYS A 3 -22.96 1.97 -9.07
N PRO A 4 -23.76 1.05 -9.66
CA PRO A 4 -24.93 1.40 -10.45
C PRO A 4 -26.10 1.83 -9.55
N ARG A 5 -26.91 2.76 -10.05
CA ARG A 5 -28.06 3.36 -9.36
C ARG A 5 -29.34 2.60 -9.78
N VAL A 6 -29.97 1.86 -8.87
CA VAL A 6 -31.18 1.06 -9.14
C VAL A 6 -32.41 1.72 -8.52
N ALA A 7 -33.49 1.80 -9.30
CA ALA A 7 -34.77 2.43 -8.96
C ALA A 7 -35.60 1.61 -7.96
N ALA A 8 -36.39 2.31 -7.14
CA ALA A 8 -37.09 1.78 -5.99
C ALA A 8 -38.36 0.97 -6.33
N GLY A 9 -38.48 -0.23 -5.74
CA GLY A 9 -39.68 -1.07 -5.75
C GLY A 9 -39.81 -1.88 -4.46
N SER A 10 -41.04 -2.02 -3.97
CA SER A 10 -41.45 -2.51 -2.63
C SER A 10 -41.02 -3.94 -2.28
N HIS A 11 -39.99 -4.12 -1.43
CA HIS A 11 -39.56 -5.44 -0.94
C HIS A 11 -38.87 -5.39 0.44
N GLY A 12 -39.60 -5.58 1.55
CA GLY A 12 -39.06 -5.53 2.93
C GLY A 12 -37.84 -6.45 3.23
N PRO A 13 -37.84 -7.75 2.86
CA PRO A 13 -36.68 -8.62 3.10
C PRO A 13 -35.53 -8.38 2.10
N MET A 14 -35.82 -7.89 0.89
CA MET A 14 -34.81 -7.48 -0.10
C MET A 14 -34.13 -6.18 0.33
N LEU A 15 -34.87 -5.27 0.98
CA LEU A 15 -34.35 -4.04 1.56
C LEU A 15 -33.39 -4.33 2.72
N LEU A 16 -33.71 -5.33 3.55
CA LEU A 16 -32.82 -5.78 4.63
C LEU A 16 -31.53 -6.41 4.09
N LEU A 17 -31.64 -7.26 3.05
CA LEU A 17 -30.49 -7.83 2.36
C LEU A 17 -29.66 -6.74 1.65
N LEU A 18 -30.31 -5.75 1.05
CA LEU A 18 -29.66 -4.56 0.47
C LEU A 18 -28.97 -3.70 1.51
N VAL A 19 -29.50 -3.57 2.74
CA VAL A 19 -28.82 -2.85 3.84
C VAL A 19 -27.60 -3.61 4.33
N VAL A 20 -27.66 -4.96 4.40
CA VAL A 20 -26.50 -5.80 4.72
C VAL A 20 -25.45 -5.75 3.61
N VAL A 21 -25.84 -5.71 2.34
CA VAL A 21 -24.91 -5.61 1.20
C VAL A 21 -24.37 -4.19 1.00
N ALA A 22 -25.19 -3.16 1.20
CA ALA A 22 -24.79 -1.75 1.09
C ALA A 22 -23.99 -1.26 2.31
N GLY A 23 -24.14 -1.91 3.47
CA GLY A 23 -23.39 -1.62 4.69
C GLY A 23 -21.90 -2.04 4.65
N VAL A 24 -21.45 -2.71 3.57
CA VAL A 24 -20.07 -3.21 3.44
C VAL A 24 -19.37 -2.64 2.20
N CYS A 25 -19.82 -1.50 1.68
CA CYS A 25 -18.99 -0.70 0.78
C CYS A 25 -17.95 0.09 1.60
N VAL A 26 -17.11 -0.62 2.35
CA VAL A 26 -15.90 -0.02 2.94
C VAL A 26 -14.88 -0.01 1.81
N ASP A 27 -14.56 1.17 1.29
CA ASP A 27 -13.42 1.31 0.37
C ASP A 27 -12.19 0.75 1.10
N SER A 28 -11.58 -0.28 0.53
CA SER A 28 -10.35 -0.87 1.08
C SER A 28 -9.28 0.21 1.14
N TYR A 29 -8.46 0.18 2.19
CA TYR A 29 -7.30 1.07 2.27
C TYR A 29 -6.35 0.81 1.10
N LYS A 30 -5.73 1.89 0.59
CA LYS A 30 -4.68 1.77 -0.43
C LYS A 30 -3.49 0.99 0.14
N PRO A 31 -2.82 0.15 -0.67
CA PRO A 31 -1.61 -0.53 -0.22
C PRO A 31 -0.54 0.46 0.23
N VAL A 32 0.23 0.07 1.23
CA VAL A 32 1.36 0.85 1.76
C VAL A 32 2.66 0.15 1.38
N ILE A 33 3.53 0.87 0.67
CA ILE A 33 4.91 0.47 0.39
C ILE A 33 5.83 1.21 1.36
N ILE A 34 6.70 0.48 2.04
CA ILE A 34 7.69 1.04 2.96
C ILE A 34 9.09 0.82 2.38
N VAL A 35 9.88 1.88 2.30
CA VAL A 35 11.28 1.84 1.87
C VAL A 35 12.18 2.34 3.01
N HIS A 36 13.13 1.49 3.39
CA HIS A 36 14.03 1.74 4.51
C HIS A 36 15.17 2.70 4.16
N GLY A 37 15.93 3.10 5.18
CA GLY A 37 17.09 3.99 5.04
C GLY A 37 18.43 3.26 5.12
N ILE A 38 19.47 4.01 5.43
CA ILE A 38 20.83 3.49 5.59
C ILE A 38 20.92 2.51 6.78
N PHE A 39 21.58 1.38 6.59
CA PHE A 39 21.80 0.33 7.60
C PHE A 39 20.51 -0.27 8.21
N ASP A 40 19.41 -0.19 7.48
CA ASP A 40 18.14 -0.81 7.85
C ASP A 40 17.80 -1.96 6.90
N GLY A 41 16.71 -2.68 7.22
CA GLY A 41 16.03 -3.63 6.36
C GLY A 41 14.58 -3.82 6.84
N PRO A 42 13.85 -4.85 6.35
CA PRO A 42 12.45 -5.07 6.71
C PRO A 42 12.18 -5.29 8.20
N GLN A 43 13.18 -5.81 8.94
CA GLN A 43 13.00 -6.16 10.36
C GLN A 43 12.67 -4.93 11.23
N GLN A 44 13.27 -3.79 10.93
CA GLN A 44 13.12 -2.53 11.66
C GLN A 44 11.70 -1.95 11.50
N PHE A 45 10.96 -2.35 10.45
CA PHE A 45 9.62 -1.86 10.15
C PHE A 45 8.49 -2.82 10.55
N GLN A 46 8.79 -3.91 11.27
CA GLN A 46 7.76 -4.86 11.74
C GLN A 46 6.73 -4.19 12.67
N ASN A 47 7.20 -3.35 13.59
CA ASN A 47 6.31 -2.65 14.52
C ASN A 47 5.41 -1.64 13.80
N LEU A 48 5.96 -0.88 12.85
CA LEU A 48 5.18 0.06 12.04
C LEU A 48 4.15 -0.68 11.17
N SER A 49 4.57 -1.76 10.50
CA SER A 49 3.68 -2.61 9.70
C SER A 49 2.53 -3.18 10.53
N ARG A 50 2.82 -3.66 11.74
CA ARG A 50 1.81 -4.16 12.67
C ARG A 50 0.87 -3.05 13.13
N PHE A 51 1.39 -1.87 13.42
CA PHE A 51 0.57 -0.72 13.82
C PHE A 51 -0.38 -0.31 12.70
N ILE A 52 0.10 -0.18 11.46
CA ILE A 52 -0.72 0.14 10.29
C ILE A 52 -1.85 -0.88 10.15
N LYS A 53 -1.55 -2.19 10.15
CA LYS A 53 -2.56 -3.24 10.02
C LYS A 53 -3.55 -3.27 11.20
N LYS A 54 -3.12 -2.86 12.40
CA LYS A 54 -3.98 -2.78 13.58
C LYS A 54 -4.98 -1.64 13.50
N VAL A 55 -4.55 -0.45 13.07
CA VAL A 55 -5.40 0.75 13.01
C VAL A 55 -6.14 0.89 11.68
N HIS A 56 -5.65 0.24 10.63
CA HIS A 56 -6.29 0.13 9.32
C HIS A 56 -6.40 -1.36 8.92
N PRO A 57 -7.40 -2.08 9.45
CA PRO A 57 -7.60 -3.49 9.12
C PRO A 57 -7.83 -3.68 7.61
N GLY A 58 -7.19 -4.70 7.03
CA GLY A 58 -7.25 -4.98 5.60
C GLY A 58 -6.22 -4.27 4.73
N THR A 59 -5.43 -3.33 5.28
CA THR A 59 -4.35 -2.69 4.53
C THR A 59 -3.23 -3.68 4.20
N GLU A 60 -2.97 -3.85 2.91
CA GLU A 60 -1.76 -4.49 2.39
C GLU A 60 -0.55 -3.61 2.70
N VAL A 61 0.41 -4.13 3.47
CA VAL A 61 1.66 -3.43 3.80
C VAL A 61 2.83 -4.27 3.31
N THR A 62 3.63 -3.69 2.41
CA THR A 62 4.84 -4.29 1.87
C THR A 62 6.04 -3.46 2.29
N VAL A 63 6.99 -4.07 2.99
CA VAL A 63 8.31 -3.47 3.21
C VAL A 63 9.24 -4.03 2.15
N ILE A 64 9.92 -3.16 1.41
CA ILE A 64 10.77 -3.56 0.31
C ILE A 64 12.10 -4.05 0.89
N ASP A 65 12.48 -5.26 0.52
CA ASP A 65 13.68 -5.98 0.94
C ASP A 65 14.73 -5.87 -0.18
N LEU A 66 15.35 -4.70 -0.28
CA LEU A 66 16.37 -4.38 -1.27
C LEU A 66 17.36 -3.39 -0.65
N TYR A 67 18.65 -3.68 -0.83
CA TYR A 67 19.74 -2.85 -0.30
C TYR A 67 19.84 -2.82 1.23
N ASP A 68 19.52 -3.94 1.89
CA ASP A 68 19.63 -4.10 3.34
C ASP A 68 21.06 -3.89 3.88
N ASP A 69 21.14 -3.40 5.12
CA ASP A 69 22.39 -3.24 5.88
C ASP A 69 23.47 -2.46 5.10
N LEU A 70 24.63 -3.08 4.85
CA LEU A 70 25.74 -2.45 4.15
C LEU A 70 25.43 -2.19 2.67
N LEU A 71 24.46 -2.90 2.08
CA LEU A 71 24.06 -2.69 0.69
C LEU A 71 23.36 -1.33 0.51
N SER A 72 22.85 -0.72 1.58
CA SER A 72 22.21 0.60 1.54
C SER A 72 23.19 1.72 1.12
N LEU A 73 24.49 1.43 1.19
CA LEU A 73 25.55 2.36 0.77
C LEU A 73 25.84 2.30 -0.73
N GLN A 74 25.17 1.42 -1.48
CA GLN A 74 25.26 1.44 -2.94
C GLN A 74 24.84 2.81 -3.48
N PRO A 75 25.45 3.31 -4.56
CA PRO A 75 25.08 4.61 -5.12
C PRO A 75 23.58 4.70 -5.46
N LEU A 76 22.92 5.80 -5.12
CA LEU A 76 21.49 5.99 -5.33
C LEU A 76 21.04 5.77 -6.78
N TRP A 77 21.88 6.13 -7.76
CA TRP A 77 21.59 5.92 -9.18
C TRP A 77 21.47 4.44 -9.58
N LYS A 78 22.06 3.53 -8.79
CA LYS A 78 21.84 2.09 -8.92
C LYS A 78 20.58 1.63 -8.18
N GLN A 79 20.30 2.22 -7.02
CA GLN A 79 19.14 1.85 -6.20
C GLN A 79 17.80 2.23 -6.84
N VAL A 80 17.69 3.44 -7.40
CA VAL A 80 16.46 4.00 -7.98
C VAL A 80 15.77 3.08 -9.01
N PRO A 81 16.46 2.55 -10.05
CA PRO A 81 15.80 1.68 -11.03
C PRO A 81 15.30 0.37 -10.42
N ASP A 82 16.02 -0.21 -9.46
CA ASP A 82 15.65 -1.48 -8.82
C ASP A 82 14.44 -1.31 -7.90
N PHE A 83 14.42 -0.24 -7.09
CA PHE A 83 13.25 0.13 -6.31
C PHE A 83 12.03 0.36 -7.21
N ARG A 84 12.19 1.12 -8.29
CA ARG A 84 11.12 1.32 -9.29
C ARG A 84 10.59 0.00 -9.85
N GLN A 85 11.49 -0.92 -10.18
CA GLN A 85 11.11 -2.23 -10.69
C GLN A 85 10.33 -3.05 -9.65
N SER A 86 10.74 -3.01 -8.38
CA SER A 86 10.08 -3.73 -7.29
C SER A 86 8.63 -3.30 -7.05
N PHE A 87 8.28 -2.03 -7.35
CA PHE A 87 6.93 -1.51 -7.14
C PHE A 87 5.94 -1.93 -8.23
N ASN A 88 6.42 -2.38 -9.39
CA ASN A 88 5.57 -2.59 -10.57
C ASN A 88 4.41 -3.55 -10.32
N SER A 89 4.64 -4.66 -9.61
CA SER A 89 3.58 -5.64 -9.31
C SER A 89 2.54 -5.06 -8.36
N ILE A 90 2.98 -4.31 -7.34
CA ILE A 90 2.11 -3.69 -6.34
C ILE A 90 1.25 -2.61 -7.00
N MET A 91 1.87 -1.71 -7.77
CA MET A 91 1.18 -0.63 -8.46
C MET A 91 0.20 -1.14 -9.51
N LYS A 92 0.56 -2.22 -10.24
CA LYS A 92 -0.36 -2.85 -11.23
C LYS A 92 -1.63 -3.40 -10.57
N ASN A 93 -1.53 -3.88 -9.34
CA ASN A 93 -2.67 -4.41 -8.58
C ASN A 93 -3.41 -3.33 -7.77
N ALA A 94 -2.95 -2.07 -7.81
CA ALA A 94 -3.49 -0.96 -7.05
C ALA A 94 -3.95 0.17 -7.99
N PRO A 95 -5.09 0.01 -8.70
CA PRO A 95 -5.55 0.98 -9.70
C PRO A 95 -5.83 2.38 -9.12
N ASP A 96 -6.18 2.45 -7.83
CA ASP A 96 -6.43 3.69 -7.10
C ASP A 96 -5.15 4.28 -6.46
N GLY A 97 -3.98 3.69 -6.75
CA GLY A 97 -2.67 4.09 -6.27
C GLY A 97 -2.26 3.45 -4.95
N VAL A 98 -1.09 3.87 -4.46
CA VAL A 98 -0.46 3.38 -3.22
C VAL A 98 -0.04 4.53 -2.33
N HIS A 99 0.18 4.25 -1.05
CA HIS A 99 0.93 5.13 -0.16
C HIS A 99 2.38 4.67 -0.11
N LEU A 100 3.31 5.61 -0.25
CA LEU A 100 4.74 5.35 -0.15
C LEU A 100 5.29 6.02 1.10
N LEU A 101 5.84 5.21 2.01
CA LEU A 101 6.48 5.65 3.25
C LEU A 101 7.98 5.43 3.13
N CYS A 102 8.73 6.51 3.12
CA CYS A 102 10.18 6.47 2.95
C CYS A 102 10.88 6.94 4.21
N PHE A 103 11.76 6.11 4.76
CA PHE A 103 12.54 6.48 5.92
C PHE A 103 13.94 6.94 5.51
N SER A 104 14.33 8.16 5.93
CA SER A 104 15.68 8.69 5.73
C SER A 104 16.13 8.63 4.25
N GLN A 105 17.24 7.95 3.93
CA GLN A 105 17.76 7.75 2.56
C GLN A 105 16.77 7.04 1.63
N GLY A 106 15.81 6.27 2.18
CA GLY A 106 14.74 5.68 1.39
C GLY A 106 13.99 6.71 0.56
N ALA A 107 13.90 7.98 1.01
CA ALA A 107 13.23 9.05 0.26
C ALA A 107 13.96 9.42 -1.05
N PRO A 108 15.26 9.79 -1.04
CA PRO A 108 16.00 9.99 -2.29
C PRO A 108 16.23 8.70 -3.09
N ALA A 109 16.27 7.51 -2.47
CA ALA A 109 16.37 6.23 -3.17
C ALA A 109 15.13 5.92 -4.03
N VAL A 110 13.99 6.54 -3.72
CA VAL A 110 12.76 6.47 -4.51
C VAL A 110 12.38 7.80 -5.15
N HIS A 111 13.28 8.79 -5.20
CA HIS A 111 13.00 10.05 -5.87
C HIS A 111 12.91 9.80 -7.38
N LEU A 112 11.70 9.44 -7.75
CA LEU A 112 11.23 9.19 -9.09
C LEU A 112 10.96 10.56 -9.71
N ASN A 113 11.53 10.81 -10.90
CA ASN A 113 10.89 11.73 -11.85
C ASN A 113 9.58 11.06 -12.30
N ILE A 114 8.54 11.09 -11.46
CA ILE A 114 7.16 10.72 -11.83
C ILE A 114 6.56 11.85 -12.65
#